data_AF-A0A8S3IAK4-F1
#
_entry.id   AF-A0A8S3IAK4-F1
#
_cell.length_a   1.000
_cell.length_b   1.000
_cell.length_c   1.000
_cell.angle_alpha   90.00
_cell.angle_beta   90.00
_cell.angle_gamma   90.00
#
_symmetry.space_group_name_H-M   'P 1'
#
loop_
_entity.id
_entity.type
_entity.pdbx_description
1 polymer ?
#
loop_
_entity_poly.entity_id
_entity_poly.type
_entity_poly.pdbx_seq_one_letter_code
_entity_poly.pdbx_strand_id
1 'polypeptide(L)'
;MQFDSEQYHMVKEALSERGNLLKIAPHLSYPLPIMLPVYKWYLLPYYYAGIKAYDLVSGRQLLRWSYVISKTKALELFPMLKKEKLVGAIVYYDGQHNDARMNIALAFTAIRMGANIANHCTVTDFIHENIEINSSDGKTETKKIIRGVKCLDRYRNKEFIIRAKCVVNATGPYTDEIRQLDDPATPKICQPSAGVHIVLPDYYSPTNMGLLDPNTSDGRVIFFLPWQKHTMAG
;
A
#
# COMPACT_ATOMS: atom_id res chain seq x y z
N MET A 1 -18.41 -18.29 7.29
CA MET A 1 -17.88 -17.42 6.22
C MET A 1 -19.06 -16.62 5.67
N GLN A 2 -19.19 -15.36 6.07
CA GLN A 2 -20.10 -14.44 5.36
C GLN A 2 -19.37 -14.00 4.08
N PHE A 3 -20.03 -14.12 2.93
CA PHE A 3 -19.53 -13.56 1.69
C PHE A 3 -19.63 -12.05 1.78
N ASP A 4 -18.49 -11.38 1.90
CA ASP A 4 -18.39 -9.94 1.96
C ASP A 4 -18.12 -9.40 0.55
N SER A 5 -19.12 -8.76 -0.04
CA SER A 5 -19.05 -8.20 -1.39
C SER A 5 -18.05 -7.05 -1.48
N GLU A 6 -17.91 -6.25 -0.41
CA GLU A 6 -16.98 -5.11 -0.40
C GLU A 6 -15.54 -5.61 -0.41
N GLN A 7 -15.23 -6.62 0.41
CA GLN A 7 -13.92 -7.28 0.42
C GLN A 7 -13.59 -7.89 -0.94
N TYR A 8 -14.57 -8.51 -1.60
CA TYR A 8 -14.38 -9.05 -2.95
C TYR A 8 -14.06 -7.96 -3.97
N HIS A 9 -14.78 -6.84 -3.95
CA HIS A 9 -14.52 -5.71 -4.84
C HIS A 9 -13.14 -5.10 -4.59
N MET A 10 -12.76 -4.92 -3.32
CA MET A 10 -11.44 -4.45 -2.93
C MET A 10 -10.32 -5.36 -3.47
N VAL A 11 -10.48 -6.69 -3.34
CA VAL A 11 -9.50 -7.65 -3.88
C VAL A 11 -9.39 -7.53 -5.39
N LYS A 12 -10.52 -7.41 -6.12
CA LYS A 12 -10.51 -7.22 -7.57
C LYS A 12 -9.83 -5.93 -8.00
N GLU A 13 -10.10 -4.84 -7.31
CA GLU A 13 -9.49 -3.54 -7.58
C GLU A 13 -7.97 -3.60 -7.33
N ALA A 14 -7.55 -4.15 -6.19
CA ALA A 14 -6.14 -4.32 -5.87
C ALA A 14 -5.39 -5.19 -6.91
N LEU A 15 -6.02 -6.26 -7.39
CA LEU A 15 -5.47 -7.12 -8.44
C LEU A 15 -5.34 -6.39 -9.78
N SER A 16 -6.32 -5.54 -10.11
CA SER A 16 -6.28 -4.67 -11.29
C SER A 16 -5.14 -3.65 -11.19
N GLU A 17 -5.02 -2.97 -10.05
CA GLU A 17 -3.96 -1.97 -9.83
C GLU A 17 -2.57 -2.59 -9.75
N ARG A 18 -2.42 -3.81 -9.21
CA ARG A 18 -1.17 -4.55 -9.30
C ARG A 18 -0.74 -4.74 -10.75
N GLY A 19 -1.65 -5.17 -11.62
CA GLY A 19 -1.38 -5.32 -13.05
C GLY A 19 -0.99 -3.99 -13.70
N ASN A 20 -1.66 -2.90 -13.32
CA ASN A 20 -1.35 -1.55 -13.77
C ASN A 20 0.08 -1.13 -13.35
N LEU A 21 0.44 -1.24 -12.07
CA LEU A 21 1.76 -0.89 -11.55
C LEU A 21 2.89 -1.66 -12.23
N LEU A 22 2.70 -2.96 -12.47
CA LEU A 22 3.66 -3.79 -13.21
C LEU A 22 3.85 -3.32 -14.66
N LYS A 23 2.79 -2.79 -15.28
CA LYS A 23 2.82 -2.29 -16.65
C LYS A 23 3.44 -0.89 -16.76
N ILE A 24 3.05 0.05 -15.90
CA ILE A 24 3.48 1.46 -16.00
C ILE A 24 4.88 1.70 -15.42
N ALA A 25 5.32 0.85 -14.48
CA ALA A 25 6.59 1.00 -13.80
C ALA A 25 7.32 -0.36 -13.61
N PRO A 26 7.62 -1.11 -14.70
CA PRO A 26 8.27 -2.43 -14.63
C PRO A 26 9.70 -2.37 -14.06
N HIS A 27 10.31 -1.19 -14.01
CA HIS A 27 11.62 -0.95 -13.39
C HIS A 27 11.55 -0.77 -11.87
N LEU A 28 10.35 -0.62 -11.31
CA LEU A 28 10.09 -0.47 -9.87
C LEU A 28 9.20 -1.56 -9.30
N SER A 29 8.44 -2.24 -10.15
CA SER A 29 7.45 -3.26 -9.78
C SER A 29 7.71 -4.54 -10.57
N TYR A 30 7.71 -5.69 -9.91
CA TYR A 30 7.90 -6.98 -10.57
C TYR A 30 7.14 -8.11 -9.85
N PRO A 31 6.81 -9.21 -10.56
CA PRO A 31 6.22 -10.39 -9.95
C PRO A 31 7.19 -11.05 -8.95
N LEU A 32 6.67 -11.43 -7.78
CA LEU A 32 7.39 -12.16 -6.75
C LEU A 32 6.62 -13.46 -6.42
N PRO A 33 7.23 -14.64 -6.58
CA PRO A 33 6.65 -15.86 -6.03
C PRO A 33 6.75 -15.84 -4.50
N ILE A 34 5.67 -16.23 -3.84
CA ILE A 34 5.57 -16.33 -2.39
C ILE A 34 5.18 -17.76 -2.03
N MET A 35 5.99 -18.37 -1.18
CA MET A 35 5.81 -19.75 -0.72
C MET A 35 5.05 -19.79 0.61
N LEU A 36 4.05 -20.68 0.68
CA LEU A 36 3.26 -20.99 1.87
C LEU A 36 3.60 -22.41 2.35
N PRO A 37 4.39 -22.59 3.42
CA PRO A 37 4.71 -23.91 3.95
C PRO A 37 3.51 -24.51 4.68
N VAL A 38 3.28 -25.81 4.48
CA VAL A 38 2.12 -26.53 5.05
C VAL A 38 2.57 -27.66 5.97
N TYR A 39 2.11 -27.62 7.22
CA TYR A 39 2.52 -28.55 8.29
C TYR A 39 1.46 -29.60 8.68
N LYS A 40 0.28 -29.56 8.06
CA LYS A 40 -0.78 -30.56 8.27
C LYS A 40 -1.33 -30.98 6.92
N TRP A 41 -1.42 -32.29 6.67
CA TRP A 41 -1.77 -32.82 5.35
C TRP A 41 -3.13 -32.34 4.85
N TYR A 42 -4.12 -32.20 5.75
CA TYR A 42 -5.47 -31.74 5.41
C TYR A 42 -5.55 -30.23 5.12
N LEU A 43 -4.57 -29.44 5.58
CA LEU A 43 -4.49 -28.01 5.26
C LEU A 43 -3.97 -27.78 3.84
N LEU A 44 -3.24 -28.74 3.25
CA LEU A 44 -2.72 -28.61 1.90
C LEU A 44 -3.84 -28.44 0.86
N PRO A 45 -4.85 -29.34 0.76
CA PRO A 45 -5.96 -29.12 -0.18
C PRO A 45 -6.78 -27.88 0.17
N TYR A 46 -6.93 -27.54 1.45
CA TYR A 46 -7.65 -26.34 1.89
C TYR A 46 -6.99 -25.04 1.39
N TYR A 47 -5.70 -24.84 1.69
CA TYR A 47 -4.96 -23.67 1.24
C TYR A 47 -4.80 -23.65 -0.28
N TYR A 48 -4.62 -24.81 -0.91
CA TYR A 48 -4.51 -24.88 -2.37
C TYR A 48 -5.82 -24.44 -3.04
N ALA A 49 -6.97 -24.86 -2.51
CA ALA A 49 -8.27 -24.39 -3.00
C ALA A 49 -8.44 -22.87 -2.84
N GLY A 50 -8.06 -22.30 -1.70
CA GLY A 50 -8.09 -20.85 -1.46
C GLY A 50 -7.20 -20.06 -2.42
N ILE A 51 -5.96 -20.52 -2.61
CA ILE A 51 -5.01 -19.90 -3.55
C ILE A 51 -5.48 -20.07 -5.00
N LYS A 52 -6.10 -21.20 -5.36
CA LYS A 52 -6.70 -21.38 -6.69
C LYS A 52 -7.89 -20.47 -6.92
N ALA A 53 -8.71 -20.22 -5.89
CA ALA A 53 -9.75 -19.20 -5.97
C ALA A 53 -9.14 -17.82 -6.24
N TYR A 54 -8.03 -17.47 -5.57
CA TYR A 54 -7.29 -16.24 -5.84
C TYR A 54 -6.76 -16.16 -7.28
N ASP A 55 -6.19 -17.26 -7.82
CA ASP A 55 -5.76 -17.33 -9.22
C ASP A 55 -6.92 -17.03 -10.19
N LEU A 56 -8.10 -17.60 -9.91
CA LEU A 56 -9.31 -17.41 -10.72
C LEU A 56 -9.86 -15.98 -10.63
N VAL A 57 -9.89 -15.40 -9.41
CA VAL A 57 -10.32 -14.02 -9.19
C VAL A 57 -9.38 -13.02 -9.87
N SER A 58 -8.09 -13.33 -9.92
CA SER A 58 -7.09 -12.55 -10.66
C SER A 58 -7.39 -12.47 -12.15
N GLY A 59 -8.03 -13.49 -12.73
CA GLY A 59 -8.48 -13.49 -14.12
C GLY A 59 -7.38 -13.09 -15.10
N ARG A 60 -7.59 -12.00 -15.86
CA ARG A 60 -6.62 -11.49 -16.85
C ARG A 60 -5.35 -10.90 -16.23
N GLN A 61 -5.37 -10.58 -14.93
CA GLN A 61 -4.25 -10.01 -14.17
C GLN A 61 -3.46 -11.09 -13.41
N LEU A 62 -3.72 -12.37 -13.70
CA LEU A 62 -2.95 -13.47 -13.15
C LEU A 62 -1.51 -13.39 -13.64
N LEU A 63 -0.56 -13.32 -12.70
CA LEU A 63 0.85 -13.28 -13.03
C LEU A 63 1.33 -14.65 -13.52
N ARG A 64 1.10 -15.68 -12.70
CA ARG A 64 1.34 -17.09 -13.00
C ARG A 64 0.42 -17.94 -12.13
N TRP A 65 0.08 -19.12 -12.61
CA TRP A 65 -0.70 -20.08 -11.85
C TRP A 65 0.08 -20.57 -10.62
N SER A 66 -0.62 -20.67 -9.49
CA SER A 66 -0.09 -21.29 -8.28
C SER A 66 0.16 -22.79 -8.49
N TYR A 67 1.12 -23.32 -7.74
CA TYR A 67 1.50 -24.74 -7.82
C TYR A 67 1.96 -25.26 -6.46
N VAL A 68 1.97 -26.58 -6.31
CA VAL A 68 2.46 -27.25 -5.10
C VAL A 68 3.90 -27.72 -5.33
N ILE A 69 4.74 -27.59 -4.29
CA ILE A 69 6.08 -28.16 -4.26
C ILE A 69 6.22 -29.17 -3.12
N SER A 70 7.11 -30.14 -3.32
CA SER A 70 7.39 -31.17 -2.33
C SER A 70 8.09 -30.61 -1.10
N LYS A 71 8.03 -31.35 0.01
CA LYS A 71 8.80 -31.07 1.22
C LYS A 71 10.29 -30.84 0.94
N THR A 72 10.90 -31.73 0.14
CA THR A 72 12.31 -31.65 -0.23
C THR A 72 12.60 -30.33 -0.93
N LYS A 73 11.76 -29.94 -1.91
CA LYS A 73 11.97 -28.69 -2.64
C LYS A 73 11.76 -27.46 -1.77
N ALA A 74 10.79 -27.48 -0.87
CA ALA A 74 10.57 -26.39 0.09
C ALA A 74 11.79 -26.19 1.00
N LEU A 75 12.40 -27.28 1.48
CA LEU A 75 13.60 -27.24 2.32
C LEU A 75 14.88 -26.85 1.56
N GLU A 76 14.96 -27.13 0.26
CA GLU A 76 16.04 -26.60 -0.59
C GLU A 76 15.95 -25.07 -0.73
N LEU A 77 14.74 -24.54 -0.90
CA LEU A 77 14.50 -23.11 -1.08
C LEU A 77 14.60 -22.32 0.23
N PHE A 78 14.10 -22.90 1.33
CA PHE A 78 14.11 -22.29 2.66
C PHE A 78 14.64 -23.30 3.69
N PRO A 79 15.97 -23.45 3.81
CA PRO A 79 16.60 -24.44 4.69
C PRO A 79 16.29 -24.26 6.18
N MET A 80 15.93 -23.04 6.58
CA MET A 80 15.58 -22.67 7.95
C MET A 80 14.16 -23.07 8.36
N LEU A 81 13.35 -23.60 7.44
CA LEU A 81 12.02 -24.12 7.79
C LEU A 81 12.12 -25.30 8.75
N LYS A 82 11.13 -25.40 9.64
CA LYS A 82 10.97 -26.54 10.52
C LYS A 82 10.73 -27.80 9.70
N LYS A 83 11.57 -28.82 9.88
CA LYS A 83 11.50 -30.06 9.08
C LYS A 83 10.40 -31.00 9.57
N GLU A 84 10.09 -30.96 10.86
CA GLU A 84 9.11 -31.83 11.49
C GLU A 84 7.70 -31.44 11.03
N LYS A 85 6.92 -32.45 10.63
CA LYS A 85 5.53 -32.30 10.15
C LYS A 85 5.35 -31.47 8.87
N LEU A 86 6.40 -30.90 8.28
CA LEU A 86 6.31 -30.24 6.97
C LEU A 86 5.88 -31.27 5.91
N VAL A 87 4.77 -30.99 5.24
CA VAL A 87 4.16 -31.82 4.19
C VAL A 87 4.66 -31.40 2.82
N GLY A 88 4.77 -30.09 2.60
CA GLY A 88 5.12 -29.45 1.33
C GLY A 88 4.86 -27.96 1.42
N ALA A 89 4.79 -27.29 0.29
CA ALA A 89 4.42 -25.88 0.23
C ALA A 89 3.60 -25.57 -1.02
N ILE A 90 2.83 -24.49 -0.96
CA ILE A 90 2.11 -23.94 -2.10
C ILE A 90 2.81 -22.65 -2.49
N VAL A 91 3.12 -22.47 -3.77
CA VAL A 91 3.69 -21.22 -4.29
C VAL A 91 2.62 -20.49 -5.07
N TYR A 92 2.37 -19.24 -4.71
CA TYR A 92 1.54 -18.31 -5.46
C TYR A 92 2.36 -17.09 -5.88
N TYR A 93 1.80 -16.21 -6.70
CA TYR A 93 2.51 -15.03 -7.19
C TYR A 93 1.77 -13.76 -6.80
N ASP A 94 2.55 -12.79 -6.33
CA ASP A 94 2.09 -11.43 -6.09
C ASP A 94 3.06 -10.40 -6.69
N GLY A 95 2.81 -9.11 -6.48
CA GLY A 95 3.69 -8.03 -6.88
C GLY A 95 4.57 -7.56 -5.73
N GLN A 96 5.85 -7.30 -6.02
CA GLN A 96 6.73 -6.52 -5.16
C GLN A 96 7.05 -5.20 -5.87
N HIS A 97 7.03 -4.08 -5.15
CA HIS A 97 7.45 -2.80 -5.71
C HIS A 97 8.28 -1.97 -4.73
N ASN A 98 9.08 -1.05 -5.27
CA ASN A 98 9.80 -0.05 -4.49
C ASN A 98 8.90 1.17 -4.29
N ASP A 99 8.33 1.30 -3.10
CA ASP A 99 7.42 2.36 -2.68
C ASP A 99 8.03 3.77 -2.76
N ALA A 100 9.20 3.98 -2.15
CA ALA A 100 9.87 5.27 -2.12
C ALA A 100 10.22 5.77 -3.53
N ARG A 101 10.72 4.87 -4.39
CA ARG A 101 11.03 5.23 -5.79
C ARG A 101 9.77 5.44 -6.62
N MET A 102 8.67 4.75 -6.33
CA MET A 102 7.39 4.98 -7.00
C MET A 102 6.91 6.41 -6.74
N ASN A 103 6.97 6.87 -5.49
CA ASN A 103 6.59 8.25 -5.12
C ASN A 103 7.43 9.29 -5.87
N ILE A 104 8.73 9.07 -6.00
CA ILE A 104 9.62 9.95 -6.77
C ILE A 104 9.28 9.90 -8.26
N ALA A 105 9.00 8.73 -8.82
CA ALA A 105 8.62 8.58 -10.23
C ALA A 105 7.30 9.30 -10.56
N LEU A 106 6.31 9.25 -9.65
CA LEU A 106 5.07 10.01 -9.75
C LEU A 106 5.33 11.52 -9.74
N ALA A 107 6.17 12.00 -8.80
CA ALA A 107 6.55 13.41 -8.74
C ALA A 107 7.24 13.89 -10.03
N PHE A 108 8.19 13.11 -10.57
CA PHE A 108 8.84 13.46 -11.84
C PHE A 108 7.87 13.42 -13.03
N THR A 109 6.91 12.51 -13.03
CA THR A 109 5.87 12.47 -14.07
C THR A 109 5.02 13.74 -14.00
N ALA A 110 4.59 14.16 -12.82
CA ALA A 110 3.84 15.40 -12.65
C ALA A 110 4.65 16.64 -13.07
N ILE A 111 5.95 16.72 -12.73
CA ILE A 111 6.83 17.80 -13.19
C ILE A 111 6.92 17.82 -14.72
N ARG A 112 7.08 16.66 -15.37
CA ARG A 112 7.08 16.55 -16.84
C ARG A 112 5.77 17.00 -17.47
N MET A 113 4.67 16.91 -16.74
CA MET A 113 3.35 17.40 -17.14
C MET A 113 3.12 18.88 -16.76
N GLY A 114 4.13 19.58 -16.23
CA GLY A 114 4.07 21.01 -15.91
C GLY A 114 3.65 21.34 -14.47
N ALA A 115 3.58 20.36 -13.57
CA ALA A 115 3.29 20.63 -12.16
C ALA A 115 4.50 21.25 -11.44
N ASN A 116 4.23 22.22 -10.56
CA ASN A 116 5.21 22.72 -9.60
C ASN A 116 5.20 21.84 -8.34
N ILE A 117 6.36 21.34 -7.94
CA ILE A 117 6.51 20.48 -6.76
C ILE A 117 7.56 21.07 -5.83
N ALA A 118 7.25 21.12 -4.54
CA ALA A 118 8.18 21.55 -3.49
C ALA A 118 8.15 20.54 -2.34
N ASN A 119 9.34 20.08 -1.91
CA ASN A 119 9.53 19.35 -0.66
C ASN A 119 10.02 20.30 0.44
N HIS A 120 10.04 19.83 1.69
CA HIS A 120 10.41 20.66 2.85
C HIS A 120 9.62 21.97 2.96
N CYS A 121 8.37 21.94 2.51
CA CYS A 121 7.43 23.05 2.52
C CYS A 121 6.20 22.63 3.32
N THR A 122 6.00 23.20 4.51
CA THR A 122 4.90 22.83 5.41
C THR A 122 3.74 23.79 5.23
N VAL A 123 2.51 23.29 5.06
CA VAL A 123 1.29 24.12 5.16
C VAL A 123 1.08 24.49 6.62
N THR A 124 0.92 25.79 6.90
CA THR A 124 0.78 26.33 8.25
C THR A 124 -0.56 27.02 8.48
N ASP A 125 -1.28 27.38 7.43
CA ASP A 125 -2.62 27.97 7.53
C ASP A 125 -3.36 27.90 6.17
N PHE A 126 -4.66 28.14 6.17
CA PHE A 126 -5.48 28.30 4.98
C PHE A 126 -5.76 29.78 4.69
N ILE A 127 -5.84 30.11 3.40
CA ILE A 127 -6.32 31.43 2.97
C ILE A 127 -7.77 31.28 2.58
N HIS A 128 -8.64 32.05 3.23
CA HIS A 128 -10.07 32.04 2.94
C HIS A 128 -10.52 33.29 2.19
N GLU A 129 -11.62 33.13 1.46
CA GLU A 129 -12.38 34.19 0.84
C GLU A 129 -13.85 33.98 1.18
N ASN A 130 -14.57 35.08 1.39
CA ASN A 130 -16.02 35.05 1.53
C ASN A 130 -16.64 35.30 0.17
N ILE A 131 -17.50 34.40 -0.28
CA ILE A 131 -18.29 34.59 -1.49
C ILE A 131 -19.76 34.71 -1.14
N GLU A 132 -20.46 35.61 -1.81
CA GLU A 132 -21.91 35.72 -1.73
C GLU A 132 -22.55 34.78 -2.75
N ILE A 133 -23.45 33.93 -2.27
CA ILE A 133 -24.24 33.02 -3.10
C ILE A 133 -25.68 33.50 -3.01
N ASN A 134 -26.21 33.96 -4.15
CA ASN A 134 -27.60 34.35 -4.26
C ASN A 134 -28.44 33.10 -4.57
N SER A 135 -29.29 32.73 -3.63
CA SER A 135 -30.25 31.65 -3.79
C SER A 135 -31.43 32.11 -4.66
N SER A 136 -32.05 31.16 -5.36
CA SER A 136 -33.19 31.41 -6.25
C SER A 136 -34.44 31.96 -5.53
N ASP A 137 -34.50 31.88 -4.20
CA ASP A 137 -35.53 32.46 -3.34
C ASP A 137 -35.23 33.92 -2.92
N GLY A 138 -34.17 34.53 -3.48
CA GLY A 138 -33.79 35.92 -3.21
C GLY A 138 -32.98 36.13 -1.94
N LYS A 139 -32.52 35.07 -1.27
CA LYS A 139 -31.62 35.16 -0.12
C LYS A 139 -30.16 35.19 -0.57
N THR A 140 -29.36 36.04 0.06
CA THR A 140 -27.90 36.07 -0.12
C THR A 140 -27.24 35.37 1.07
N GLU A 141 -26.52 34.29 0.81
CA GLU A 141 -25.72 33.58 1.81
C GLU A 141 -24.24 33.89 1.62
N THR A 142 -23.52 34.23 2.70
CA THR A 142 -22.06 34.35 2.66
C THR A 142 -21.43 33.00 2.98
N LYS A 143 -20.66 32.45 2.05
CA LYS A 143 -19.91 31.20 2.24
C LYS A 143 -18.41 31.48 2.33
N LYS A 144 -17.80 31.02 3.43
CA LYS A 144 -16.34 30.97 3.58
C LYS A 144 -15.78 29.81 2.75
N ILE A 145 -14.86 30.10 1.84
CA ILE A 145 -14.22 29.11 0.97
C ILE A 145 -12.70 29.21 1.05
N ILE A 146 -12.00 28.10 0.83
CA ILE A 146 -10.54 28.06 0.75
C ILE A 146 -10.08 28.52 -0.63
N ARG A 147 -9.13 29.46 -0.68
CA ARG A 147 -8.52 30.04 -1.89
C ARG A 147 -7.00 29.92 -1.94
N GLY A 148 -6.42 29.19 -1.00
CA GLY A 148 -4.99 28.98 -0.97
C GLY A 148 -4.53 28.49 0.39
N VAL A 149 -3.22 28.45 0.54
CA VAL A 149 -2.53 28.05 1.76
C VAL A 149 -1.38 29.00 2.07
N LYS A 150 -1.11 29.17 3.35
CA LYS A 150 0.15 29.71 3.84
C LYS A 150 1.12 28.56 4.04
N CYS A 151 2.34 28.73 3.57
CA CYS A 151 3.38 27.71 3.62
C CYS A 151 4.65 28.26 4.26
N LEU A 152 5.38 27.40 4.96
CA LEU A 152 6.71 27.65 5.52
C LEU A 152 7.75 26.85 4.75
N ASP A 153 8.65 27.54 4.05
CA ASP A 153 9.90 26.98 3.52
C ASP A 153 10.80 26.64 4.71
N ARG A 154 11.01 25.34 4.97
CA ARG A 154 11.82 24.87 6.10
C ARG A 154 13.32 25.07 5.91
N TYR A 155 13.80 25.24 4.68
CA TYR A 155 15.21 25.52 4.42
C TYR A 155 15.57 26.97 4.71
N ARG A 156 14.69 27.90 4.29
CA ARG A 156 14.93 29.34 4.45
C ARG A 156 14.27 29.91 5.70
N ASN A 157 13.42 29.13 6.35
CA ASN A 157 12.56 29.56 7.45
C ASN A 157 11.73 30.81 7.07
N LYS A 158 11.14 30.79 5.87
CA LYS A 158 10.34 31.90 5.33
C LYS A 158 8.94 31.45 4.99
N GLU A 159 7.97 32.29 5.33
CA GLU A 159 6.57 32.06 4.98
C GLU A 159 6.24 32.70 3.63
N PHE A 160 5.36 32.04 2.88
CA PHE A 160 4.80 32.57 1.64
C PHE A 160 3.40 32.01 1.40
N ILE A 161 2.68 32.59 0.45
CA ILE A 161 1.29 32.22 0.14
C ILE A 161 1.23 31.56 -1.23
N ILE A 162 0.50 30.45 -1.32
CA ILE A 162 0.12 29.80 -2.57
C ILE A 162 -1.38 29.98 -2.76
N ARG A 163 -1.79 30.71 -3.80
CA ARG A 163 -3.21 30.84 -4.17
C ARG A 163 -3.62 29.68 -5.08
N ALA A 164 -4.79 29.11 -4.83
CA ALA A 164 -5.33 27.98 -5.58
C ALA A 164 -6.86 28.04 -5.68
N LYS A 165 -7.42 27.46 -6.75
CA LYS A 165 -8.88 27.33 -6.90
C LYS A 165 -9.46 26.21 -6.04
N CYS A 166 -8.66 25.19 -5.76
CA CYS A 166 -8.99 24.00 -4.99
C CYS A 166 -7.74 23.57 -4.21
N VAL A 167 -7.94 23.04 -3.00
CA VAL A 167 -6.88 22.46 -2.17
C VAL A 167 -7.30 21.04 -1.83
N VAL A 168 -6.41 20.07 -2.07
CA VAL A 168 -6.62 18.66 -1.77
C VAL A 168 -5.75 18.26 -0.59
N ASN A 169 -6.36 17.75 0.48
CA ASN A 169 -5.64 17.20 1.62
C ASN A 169 -5.34 15.71 1.37
N ALA A 170 -4.09 15.40 1.02
CA ALA A 170 -3.59 14.05 0.82
C ALA A 170 -2.41 13.74 1.78
N THR A 171 -2.55 14.11 3.06
CA THR A 171 -1.45 14.06 4.05
C THR A 171 -1.41 12.77 4.88
N GLY A 172 -2.09 11.71 4.43
CA GLY A 172 -2.03 10.38 5.04
C GLY A 172 -2.45 10.41 6.52
N PRO A 173 -1.62 9.92 7.46
CA PRO A 173 -1.95 9.89 8.89
C PRO A 173 -2.11 11.29 9.51
N TYR A 174 -1.60 12.34 8.87
CA TYR A 174 -1.71 13.74 9.31
C TYR A 174 -2.99 14.44 8.81
N THR A 175 -3.90 13.69 8.14
CA THR A 175 -5.13 14.24 7.54
C THR A 175 -5.93 15.07 8.54
N ASP A 176 -6.10 14.59 9.76
CA ASP A 176 -6.90 15.28 10.78
C ASP A 176 -6.21 16.54 11.32
N GLU A 177 -4.88 16.56 11.42
CA GLU A 177 -4.15 17.77 11.83
C GLU A 177 -4.37 18.89 10.82
N ILE A 178 -4.33 18.58 9.52
CA ILE A 178 -4.59 19.55 8.45
C ILE A 178 -6.07 19.98 8.43
N ARG A 179 -7.02 19.08 8.73
CA ARG A 179 -8.44 19.45 8.82
C ARG A 179 -8.70 20.36 10.02
N GLN A 180 -8.10 20.05 11.17
CA GLN A 180 -8.23 20.83 12.40
C GLN A 180 -7.48 22.16 12.36
N LEU A 181 -6.51 22.29 11.45
CA LEU A 181 -5.90 23.58 11.13
C LEU A 181 -6.89 24.56 10.50
N ASP A 182 -7.86 24.06 9.70
CA ASP A 182 -8.93 24.88 9.12
C ASP A 182 -10.07 25.15 10.11
N ASP A 183 -10.52 24.10 10.80
CA ASP A 183 -11.54 24.17 11.84
C ASP A 183 -11.20 23.24 13.02
N PRO A 184 -10.76 23.79 14.16
CA PRO A 184 -10.41 23.01 15.34
C PRO A 184 -11.54 22.12 15.89
N ALA A 185 -12.81 22.44 15.59
CA ALA A 185 -13.96 21.65 16.03
C ALA A 185 -14.21 20.40 15.16
N THR A 186 -13.49 20.26 14.04
CA THR A 186 -13.68 19.15 13.11
C THR A 186 -13.40 17.79 13.78
N PRO A 187 -14.36 16.84 13.74
CA PRO A 187 -14.15 15.49 14.27
C PRO A 187 -13.07 14.73 13.48
N LYS A 188 -12.25 13.98 14.21
CA LYS A 188 -11.21 13.12 13.62
C LYS A 188 -11.82 11.95 12.84
N ILE A 189 -11.22 11.59 11.71
CA ILE A 189 -11.63 10.45 10.87
C ILE A 189 -10.51 9.41 10.70
N CYS A 190 -9.26 9.76 10.98
CA CYS A 190 -8.12 8.88 10.81
C CYS A 190 -7.85 8.07 12.08
N GLN A 191 -7.67 6.76 11.93
CA GLN A 191 -7.25 5.85 12.99
C GLN A 191 -5.92 5.18 12.60
N PRO A 192 -4.76 5.79 12.89
CA PRO A 192 -3.47 5.24 12.49
C PRO A 192 -3.15 3.96 13.29
N SER A 193 -2.54 2.99 12.60
CA SER A 193 -1.98 1.78 13.20
C SER A 193 -0.52 1.66 12.84
N ALA A 194 0.30 1.16 13.76
CA ALA A 194 1.74 1.01 13.57
C ALA A 194 2.09 -0.41 13.09
N GLY A 195 2.90 -0.49 12.04
CA GLY A 195 3.56 -1.71 11.58
C GLY A 195 5.07 -1.49 11.56
N VAL A 196 5.84 -2.50 11.92
CA VAL A 196 7.31 -2.46 11.95
C VAL A 196 7.85 -3.61 11.12
N HIS A 197 8.86 -3.33 10.31
CA HIS A 197 9.62 -4.34 9.59
C HIS A 197 11.03 -4.43 10.15
N ILE A 198 11.59 -5.64 10.16
CA ILE A 198 12.99 -5.88 10.51
C ILE A 198 13.74 -6.37 9.28
N VAL A 199 15.03 -6.04 9.21
CA VAL A 199 15.94 -6.50 8.15
C VAL A 199 16.82 -7.60 8.73
N LEU A 200 16.73 -8.77 8.11
CA LEU A 200 17.46 -9.98 8.47
C LEU A 200 18.49 -10.31 7.37
N PRO A 201 19.50 -11.13 7.69
CA PRO A 201 20.41 -11.67 6.69
C PRO A 201 19.70 -12.37 5.51
N ASP A 202 20.39 -12.47 4.38
CA ASP A 202 19.87 -13.06 3.14
C ASP A 202 19.51 -14.55 3.26
N TYR A 203 20.16 -15.31 4.12
CA TYR A 203 19.89 -16.74 4.28
C TYR A 203 18.49 -17.08 4.85
N TYR A 204 17.69 -16.08 5.24
CA TYR A 204 16.29 -16.27 5.63
C TYR A 204 15.31 -16.34 4.44
N SER A 205 15.69 -15.85 3.25
CA SER A 205 14.86 -15.87 2.04
C SER A 205 15.74 -15.86 0.79
N PRO A 206 15.52 -16.76 -0.18
CA PRO A 206 16.23 -16.70 -1.45
C PRO A 206 15.91 -15.39 -2.18
N THR A 207 16.85 -14.92 -3.00
CA THR A 207 16.78 -13.59 -3.63
C THR A 207 15.56 -13.33 -4.52
N ASN A 208 14.85 -14.38 -4.94
CA ASN A 208 13.76 -14.31 -5.91
C ASN A 208 12.45 -14.94 -5.43
N MET A 209 12.32 -15.27 -4.13
CA MET A 209 11.08 -15.86 -3.59
C MET A 209 10.87 -15.48 -2.13
N GLY A 210 9.66 -15.00 -1.83
CA GLY A 210 9.23 -14.71 -0.47
C GLY A 210 8.61 -15.93 0.24
N LEU A 211 8.42 -15.81 1.54
CA LEU A 211 7.72 -16.77 2.39
C LEU A 211 6.55 -16.07 3.08
N LEU A 212 5.41 -16.73 3.16
CA LEU A 212 4.29 -16.34 4.01
C LEU A 212 4.21 -17.35 5.17
N ASP A 213 4.30 -16.88 6.40
CA ASP A 213 3.94 -17.67 7.58
C ASP A 213 2.49 -17.35 7.99
N PRO A 214 1.55 -18.30 7.78
CA PRO A 214 0.15 -18.07 8.08
C PRO A 214 -0.23 -18.32 9.54
N ASN A 215 0.70 -18.78 10.38
CA ASN A 215 0.39 -19.34 11.70
C ASN A 215 1.25 -18.73 12.80
N THR A 216 1.07 -17.43 13.00
CA THR A 216 1.63 -16.72 14.16
C THR A 216 0.79 -16.94 15.41
N SER A 217 1.35 -16.65 16.58
CA SER A 217 0.70 -16.89 17.89
C SER A 217 -0.58 -16.09 18.11
N ASP A 218 -0.78 -15.00 17.38
CA ASP A 218 -1.95 -14.11 17.49
C ASP A 218 -2.90 -14.20 16.29
N GLY A 219 -2.70 -15.19 15.40
CA GLY A 219 -3.55 -15.43 14.25
C GLY A 219 -3.32 -14.50 13.05
N ARG A 220 -2.30 -13.64 13.09
CA ARG A 220 -1.86 -12.83 11.95
C ARG A 220 -0.94 -13.62 11.02
N VAL A 221 -0.63 -13.01 9.89
CA VAL A 221 0.37 -13.51 8.94
C VAL A 221 1.64 -12.67 9.05
N ILE A 222 2.79 -13.27 8.78
CA ILE A 222 4.08 -12.58 8.65
C ILE A 222 4.69 -12.96 7.31
N PHE A 223 5.31 -11.98 6.64
CA PHE A 223 6.06 -12.20 5.43
C PHE A 223 7.56 -12.21 5.69
N PHE A 224 8.30 -12.95 4.86
CA PHE A 224 9.74 -12.85 4.71
C PHE A 224 10.01 -12.64 3.23
N LEU A 225 10.40 -11.42 2.85
CA LEU A 225 10.53 -11.02 1.45
C LEU A 225 11.98 -10.67 1.15
N PRO A 226 12.53 -11.08 -0.01
CA PRO A 226 13.86 -10.65 -0.41
C PRO A 226 13.86 -9.14 -0.67
N TRP A 227 14.84 -8.44 -0.12
CA TRP A 227 15.00 -6.99 -0.30
C TRP A 227 16.47 -6.58 -0.22
N GLN A 228 17.01 -6.00 -1.30
CA GLN A 228 18.39 -5.49 -1.37
C GLN A 228 19.47 -6.44 -0.78
N LYS A 229 19.46 -7.71 -1.20
CA LYS A 229 20.37 -8.77 -0.68
C LYS A 229 20.24 -9.04 0.82
N HIS A 230 19.06 -8.78 1.36
CA HIS A 230 18.65 -9.10 2.74
C HIS A 230 17.24 -9.68 2.69
N THR A 231 16.72 -10.06 3.86
CA THR A 231 15.33 -10.48 4.03
C THR A 231 14.61 -9.44 4.87
N MET A 232 13.53 -8.85 4.36
CA MET A 232 12.63 -8.01 5.14
C MET A 232 11.53 -8.88 5.75
N ALA A 233 11.31 -8.78 7.05
CA ALA A 233 10.25 -9.50 7.75
C ALA A 233 9.29 -8.53 8.46
N GLY A 234 7.99 -8.80 8.35
CA GLY A 234 6.92 -7.99 8.95
C GLY A 234 5.53 -8.46 8.54
#